data_AF-A0A6L9IUD8-F1
#
_entry.id   AF-A0A6L9IUD8-F1
#
_cell.length_a   1.000
_cell.length_b   1.000
_cell.length_c   1.000
_cell.angle_alpha   90.00
_cell.angle_beta   90.00
_cell.angle_gamma   90.00
#
_symmetry.space_group_name_H-M   'P 1'
#
loop_
_entity.id
_entity.type
_entity.pdbx_description
1 polymer ?
#
loop_
_entity_poly.entity_id
_entity_poly.type
_entity_poly.pdbx_seq_one_letter_code
_entity_poly.pdbx_strand_id
1 'polypeptide(L)'
;MEQEEFAMMRIRETMRDLVARWGRLDTVSRQILLVLVTVAVLLSVPAALINGDWAGLLLNLGTELAGAAVTFVLLDQIVGANTRKRDLSAQLSSQVNDVAKAAAEDLRRHGWLVDGSLQQVQLSQANLQDANLRNANLREVVLFQANLQGADLRGADLSGAILTRANLGGANLSGAALTAAAMLNVECDPRTILPDGSHWTPRTSLHRYTGLVDPTADF
;
A
#
# COMPACT_ATOMS: atom_id res chain seq x y z
N MET A 1 2.86 25.23 40.98
CA MET A 1 4.13 25.06 40.26
C MET A 1 4.24 23.71 39.57
N GLU A 2 4.27 22.56 40.26
CA GLU A 2 4.47 21.25 39.59
C GLU A 2 3.38 20.88 38.55
N GLN A 3 2.10 21.22 38.79
CA GLN A 3 1.01 20.95 37.85
C GLN A 3 1.07 21.82 36.58
N GLU A 4 1.55 23.06 36.69
CA GLU A 4 1.69 23.96 35.53
C GLU A 4 2.90 23.58 34.68
N GLU A 5 4.00 23.17 35.30
CA GLU A 5 5.16 22.63 34.58
C GLU A 5 4.81 21.34 33.84
N PHE A 6 4.03 20.45 34.45
CA PHE A 6 3.59 19.21 33.80
C PHE A 6 2.64 19.49 32.62
N ALA A 7 1.70 20.43 32.77
CA ALA A 7 0.81 20.84 31.69
C ALA A 7 1.59 21.50 30.53
N MET A 8 2.54 22.38 30.83
CA MET A 8 3.39 23.03 29.83
C MET A 8 4.35 22.05 29.13
N MET A 9 4.84 21.04 29.84
CA MET A 9 5.65 19.96 29.26
C MET A 9 4.83 19.14 28.26
N ARG A 10 3.61 18.76 28.64
CA ARG A 10 2.68 18.04 27.77
C ARG A 10 2.35 18.83 26.52
N ILE A 11 1.99 20.11 26.65
CA ILE A 11 1.72 21.02 25.52
C ILE A 11 2.93 21.13 24.59
N ARG A 12 4.15 21.25 25.14
CA ARG A 12 5.38 21.29 24.34
C ARG A 12 5.61 20.01 23.56
N GLU A 13 5.36 18.85 24.16
CA GLU A 13 5.47 17.56 23.47
C GLU A 13 4.44 17.44 22.35
N THR A 14 3.18 17.79 22.60
CA THR A 14 2.13 17.76 21.57
C THR A 14 2.47 18.70 20.41
N MET A 15 2.96 19.90 20.71
CA MET A 15 3.39 20.87 19.69
C MET A 15 4.58 20.37 18.88
N ARG A 16 5.56 19.73 19.53
CA ARG A 16 6.72 19.16 18.85
C ARG A 16 6.30 18.02 17.91
N ASP A 17 5.36 17.19 18.35
CA ASP A 17 4.82 16.08 17.56
C ASP A 17 4.00 16.57 16.36
N LEU A 18 3.21 17.63 16.55
CA LEU A 18 2.47 18.34 15.48
C LEU A 18 3.41 18.93 14.42
N VAL A 19 4.48 19.61 14.84
CA VAL A 19 5.48 20.18 13.92
C VAL A 19 6.23 19.08 13.15
N ALA A 20 6.57 17.97 13.81
CA ALA A 20 7.21 16.83 13.15
C ALA A 20 6.29 16.17 12.11
N ARG A 21 4.99 16.02 12.43
CA ARG A 21 3.96 15.49 11.52
C ARG A 21 3.70 16.44 10.35
N TRP A 22 3.73 17.75 10.57
CA TRP A 22 3.58 18.76 9.51
C TRP A 22 4.62 18.60 8.40
N GLY A 23 5.86 18.27 8.78
CA GLY A 23 6.95 17.98 7.86
C GLY A 23 6.70 16.80 6.90
N ARG A 24 5.79 15.88 7.24
CA ARG A 24 5.48 14.67 6.45
C ARG A 24 4.28 14.81 5.52
N LEU A 25 3.43 15.81 5.74
CA LEU A 25 2.29 16.07 4.86
C LEU A 25 2.76 16.56 3.48
N ASP A 26 2.07 16.11 2.44
CA ASP A 26 2.26 16.61 1.09
C ASP A 26 1.72 18.06 0.96
N THR A 27 2.09 18.71 -0.14
CA THR A 27 1.75 20.12 -0.40
C THR A 27 0.25 20.39 -0.38
N VAL A 28 -0.58 19.45 -0.88
CA VAL A 28 -2.04 19.63 -0.95
C VAL A 28 -2.63 19.52 0.46
N SER A 29 -2.23 18.53 1.24
CA SER A 29 -2.68 18.37 2.63
C SER A 29 -2.34 19.58 3.49
N ARG A 30 -1.14 20.16 3.32
CA ARG A 30 -0.76 21.41 4.00
C ARG A 30 -1.63 22.60 3.58
N GLN A 31 -1.90 22.74 2.28
CA GLN A 31 -2.76 23.81 1.78
C GLN A 31 -4.19 23.70 2.31
N ILE A 32 -4.75 22.49 2.36
CA ILE A 32 -6.07 22.24 2.95
C ILE A 32 -6.09 22.72 4.41
N LEU A 33 -5.09 22.34 5.22
CA LEU A 33 -5.05 22.75 6.61
C LEU A 33 -4.90 24.27 6.77
N LEU A 34 -4.03 24.89 5.96
CA LEU A 34 -3.84 26.34 5.98
C LEU A 34 -5.14 27.07 5.60
N VAL A 35 -5.87 26.61 4.59
CA VAL A 35 -7.15 27.19 4.19
C VAL A 35 -8.17 27.06 5.32
N LEU A 36 -8.30 25.87 5.93
CA LEU A 36 -9.24 25.65 7.04
C LEU A 36 -8.97 26.60 8.22
N VAL A 37 -7.71 26.72 8.63
CA VAL A 37 -7.33 27.63 9.74
C VAL A 37 -7.51 29.10 9.34
N THR A 38 -7.20 29.47 8.09
CA THR A 38 -7.34 30.86 7.63
C THR A 38 -8.81 31.27 7.55
N VAL A 39 -9.68 30.39 7.05
CA VAL A 39 -11.14 30.63 6.97
C VAL A 39 -11.73 30.78 8.37
N ALA A 40 -11.36 29.90 9.30
CA ALA A 40 -11.75 29.98 10.70
C ALA A 40 -11.43 31.36 11.33
N VAL A 41 -10.20 31.82 11.16
CA VAL A 41 -9.76 33.13 11.65
C VAL A 41 -10.51 34.28 10.97
N LEU A 42 -10.69 34.23 9.65
CA LEU A 42 -11.37 35.28 8.89
C LEU A 42 -12.86 35.42 9.23
N LEU A 43 -13.55 34.33 9.56
CA LEU A 43 -14.96 34.37 9.95
C LEU A 43 -15.14 34.81 11.40
N SER A 44 -14.26 34.36 12.29
CA SER A 44 -14.42 34.54 13.74
C SER A 44 -13.90 35.91 14.24
N VAL A 45 -12.79 36.42 13.72
CA VAL A 45 -12.13 37.65 14.23
C VAL A 45 -12.92 38.94 13.97
N PRO A 46 -13.45 39.22 12.76
CA PRO A 46 -14.17 40.45 12.50
C PRO A 46 -15.46 40.58 13.32
N ALA A 47 -16.18 39.47 13.52
CA ALA A 47 -17.40 39.45 14.32
C ALA A 47 -17.12 39.84 15.78
N ALA A 48 -16.01 39.37 16.35
CA ALA A 48 -15.61 39.71 17.70
C ALA A 48 -15.14 41.17 17.85
N LEU A 49 -14.43 41.70 16.84
CA LEU A 49 -14.04 43.10 16.80
C LEU A 49 -15.25 44.04 16.77
N ILE A 50 -16.31 43.66 16.05
CA ILE A 50 -17.55 44.45 15.93
C ILE A 50 -18.38 44.37 17.22
N ASN A 51 -18.53 43.16 17.78
CA ASN A 51 -19.47 42.90 18.88
C ASN A 51 -18.82 42.98 20.28
N GLY A 52 -17.48 43.06 20.38
CA GLY A 52 -16.74 43.01 21.63
C GLY A 52 -16.74 41.64 22.33
N ASP A 53 -17.29 40.61 21.69
CA ASP A 53 -17.45 39.27 22.25
C ASP A 53 -16.19 38.41 22.08
N TRP A 54 -15.18 38.70 22.90
CA TRP A 54 -13.93 37.94 22.91
C TRP A 54 -14.09 36.53 23.49
N ALA A 55 -15.10 36.30 24.33
CA ALA A 55 -15.37 34.96 24.88
C ALA A 55 -15.95 34.03 23.80
N GLY A 56 -16.90 34.53 23.00
CA GLY A 56 -17.45 33.82 21.84
C GLY A 56 -16.39 33.55 20.77
N LEU A 57 -15.47 34.50 20.53
CA LEU A 57 -14.32 34.30 19.65
C LEU A 57 -13.44 33.13 20.09
N LEU A 58 -13.10 33.08 21.38
CA LEU A 58 -12.24 32.02 21.92
C LEU A 58 -12.91 30.65 21.81
N LEU A 59 -14.23 30.57 22.00
CA LEU A 59 -14.99 29.33 21.84
C LEU A 59 -15.08 28.89 20.38
N ASN A 60 -15.39 29.80 19.45
CA ASN A 60 -15.47 29.49 18.01
C ASN A 60 -14.12 29.06 17.43
N LEU A 61 -13.05 29.80 17.76
CA LEU A 61 -11.70 29.38 17.35
C LEU A 61 -11.31 28.05 18.00
N GLY A 62 -11.71 27.80 19.26
CA GLY A 62 -11.46 26.54 19.93
C GLY A 62 -12.10 25.34 19.23
N THR A 63 -13.35 25.46 18.78
CA THR A 63 -14.06 24.39 18.07
C THR A 63 -13.54 24.21 16.64
N GLU A 64 -13.23 25.29 15.92
CA GLU A 64 -12.66 25.22 14.57
C GLU A 64 -11.24 24.63 14.57
N LEU A 65 -10.39 25.01 15.54
CA LEU A 65 -9.06 24.42 15.70
C LEU A 65 -9.12 22.95 16.10
N ALA A 66 -10.12 22.53 16.88
CA ALA A 66 -10.35 21.11 17.16
C ALA A 66 -10.69 20.33 15.89
N GLY A 67 -11.53 20.88 15.01
CA GLY A 67 -11.83 20.30 13.70
C GLY A 67 -10.60 20.22 12.79
N ALA A 68 -9.77 21.26 12.76
CA ALA A 68 -8.51 21.27 12.01
C ALA A 68 -7.52 20.22 12.56
N ALA A 69 -7.47 20.02 13.88
CA ALA A 69 -6.62 19.00 14.51
C ALA A 69 -7.07 17.57 14.16
N VAL A 70 -8.37 17.30 14.17
CA VAL A 70 -8.92 16.01 13.70
C VAL A 70 -8.59 15.79 12.23
N THR A 71 -8.81 16.81 11.40
CA THR A 71 -8.48 16.78 9.96
C THR A 71 -7.01 16.49 9.74
N PHE A 72 -6.13 17.13 10.52
CA PHE A 72 -4.69 16.92 10.46
C PHE A 72 -4.30 15.48 10.79
N VAL A 73 -4.84 14.91 11.87
CA VAL A 73 -4.57 13.53 12.27
C VAL A 73 -5.02 12.55 11.19
N LEU A 74 -6.21 12.77 10.61
CA LEU A 74 -6.71 11.95 9.51
C LEU A 74 -5.82 12.06 8.26
N LEU A 75 -5.42 13.27 7.88
CA LEU A 75 -4.51 13.49 6.75
C LEU A 75 -3.15 12.84 6.98
N ASP A 76 -2.54 12.98 8.17
CA ASP A 76 -1.25 12.36 8.52
C ASP A 76 -1.33 10.83 8.41
N GLN A 77 -2.43 10.22 8.87
CA GLN A 77 -2.62 8.77 8.72
C GLN A 77 -2.80 8.34 7.26
N ILE A 78 -3.64 9.03 6.49
CA ILE A 78 -3.90 8.72 5.08
C ILE A 78 -2.63 8.89 4.24
N VAL A 79 -1.93 10.02 4.42
CA VAL A 79 -0.68 10.33 3.71
C VAL A 79 0.40 9.33 4.09
N GLY A 80 0.57 9.04 5.38
CA GLY A 80 1.58 8.08 5.86
C GLY A 80 1.36 6.68 5.30
N ALA A 81 0.11 6.21 5.23
CA ALA A 81 -0.24 4.92 4.64
C ALA A 81 0.05 4.89 3.12
N ASN A 82 -0.32 5.96 2.39
CA ASN A 82 -0.09 6.06 0.95
C ASN A 82 1.41 6.12 0.60
N THR A 83 2.20 6.89 1.35
CA THR A 83 3.66 6.95 1.13
C THR A 83 4.29 5.58 1.37
N ARG A 84 3.92 4.89 2.46
CA ARG A 84 4.42 3.55 2.73
C ARG A 84 4.05 2.56 1.62
N LYS A 85 2.81 2.57 1.15
CA LYS A 85 2.36 1.71 0.03
C LYS A 85 3.19 1.97 -1.22
N ARG A 86 3.42 3.24 -1.55
CA ARG A 86 4.23 3.66 -2.71
C ARG A 86 5.68 3.20 -2.59
N ASP A 87 6.30 3.39 -1.43
CA ASP A 87 7.69 3.00 -1.19
C ASP A 87 7.86 1.48 -1.26
N LEU A 88 6.95 0.72 -0.63
CA LEU A 88 6.95 -0.74 -0.70
C LEU A 88 6.71 -1.25 -2.12
N SER A 89 5.82 -0.61 -2.87
CA SER A 89 5.59 -0.95 -4.29
C SER A 89 6.85 -0.69 -5.13
N ALA A 90 7.54 0.42 -4.90
CA ALA A 90 8.79 0.74 -5.58
C ALA A 90 9.89 -0.28 -5.23
N GLN A 91 10.02 -0.66 -3.96
CA GLN A 91 10.99 -1.66 -3.53
C GLN A 91 10.66 -3.06 -4.07
N LEU A 92 9.39 -3.46 -4.10
CA LEU A 92 8.93 -4.70 -4.73
C LEU A 92 9.24 -4.74 -6.24
N SER A 93 9.13 -3.60 -6.93
CA SER A 93 9.45 -3.50 -8.36
C SER A 93 10.95 -3.56 -8.68
N SER A 94 11.80 -3.62 -7.66
CA SER A 94 13.25 -3.64 -7.82
C SER A 94 13.74 -4.87 -8.57
N GLN A 95 14.74 -4.67 -9.42
CA GLN A 95 15.50 -5.76 -10.05
C GLN A 95 16.54 -6.37 -9.09
N VAL A 96 16.78 -5.73 -7.94
CA VAL A 96 17.65 -6.23 -6.88
C VAL A 96 16.86 -7.15 -5.97
N ASN A 97 17.21 -8.43 -5.97
CA ASN A 97 16.50 -9.50 -5.26
C ASN A 97 16.32 -9.21 -3.77
N ASP A 98 17.40 -8.81 -3.07
CA ASP A 98 17.35 -8.57 -1.63
C ASP A 98 16.37 -7.46 -1.24
N VAL A 99 16.29 -6.41 -2.06
CA VAL A 99 15.38 -5.26 -1.85
C VAL A 99 13.93 -5.71 -2.03
N ALA A 100 13.64 -6.42 -3.12
CA ALA A 100 12.29 -6.88 -3.42
C ALA A 100 11.81 -7.94 -2.40
N LYS A 101 12.69 -8.87 -1.98
CA LYS A 101 12.38 -9.84 -0.93
C LYS A 101 12.14 -9.19 0.42
N ALA A 102 12.97 -8.22 0.80
CA ALA A 102 12.78 -7.48 2.05
C ALA A 102 11.43 -6.74 2.04
N ALA A 103 11.04 -6.14 0.92
CA ALA A 103 9.75 -5.49 0.77
C ALA A 103 8.57 -6.46 0.84
N ALA A 104 8.68 -7.64 0.23
CA ALA A 104 7.67 -8.70 0.32
C ALA A 104 7.47 -9.18 1.77
N GLU A 105 8.57 -9.38 2.50
CA GLU A 105 8.51 -9.77 3.91
C GLU A 105 7.98 -8.63 4.80
N ASP A 106 8.31 -7.38 4.49
CA ASP A 106 7.80 -6.23 5.22
C ASP A 106 6.27 -6.06 5.07
N LEU A 107 5.77 -6.24 3.84
CA LEU A 107 4.33 -6.28 3.57
C LEU A 107 3.65 -7.42 4.34
N ARG A 108 4.23 -8.62 4.32
CA ARG A 108 3.69 -9.77 5.04
C ARG A 108 3.58 -9.50 6.55
N ARG A 109 4.62 -8.89 7.16
CA ARG A 109 4.67 -8.59 8.61
C ARG A 109 3.62 -7.57 9.03
N HIS A 110 3.37 -6.56 8.20
CA HIS A 110 2.37 -5.52 8.49
C HIS A 110 0.94 -5.93 8.14
N GLY A 111 0.76 -7.15 7.62
CA GLY A 111 -0.39 -7.51 6.81
C GLY A 111 -0.27 -6.83 5.46
N TRP A 112 -0.58 -7.56 4.37
CA TRP A 112 -0.92 -6.93 3.11
C TRP A 112 -1.94 -5.84 3.47
N LEU A 113 -1.58 -4.55 3.27
CA LEU A 113 -2.05 -3.32 3.97
C LEU A 113 -3.57 -3.27 4.23
N VAL A 114 -4.12 -2.28 4.91
CA VAL A 114 -5.57 -2.29 5.31
C VAL A 114 -6.56 -2.47 4.12
N ASP A 115 -6.11 -2.28 2.86
CA ASP A 115 -6.81 -2.58 1.60
C ASP A 115 -6.45 -3.94 0.95
N GLY A 116 -5.60 -4.73 1.60
CA GLY A 116 -5.12 -6.07 1.28
C GLY A 116 -4.30 -6.20 0.01
N SER A 117 -4.33 -5.20 -0.87
CA SER A 117 -4.18 -5.47 -2.30
C SER A 117 -2.97 -4.79 -2.89
N LEU A 118 -2.08 -5.60 -3.48
CA LEU A 118 -1.17 -5.16 -4.54
C LEU A 118 -1.93 -5.00 -5.88
N GLN A 119 -3.25 -4.74 -5.82
CA GLN A 119 -4.05 -4.51 -7.01
C GLN A 119 -3.39 -3.47 -7.89
N GLN A 120 -3.23 -3.83 -9.16
CA GLN A 120 -2.81 -2.90 -10.19
C GLN A 120 -1.40 -2.33 -9.96
N VAL A 121 -0.62 -2.91 -9.05
CA VAL A 121 0.78 -2.53 -8.86
C VAL A 121 1.58 -3.01 -10.08
N GLN A 122 2.46 -2.14 -10.55
CA GLN A 122 3.36 -2.41 -11.67
C GLN A 122 4.66 -3.00 -11.12
N LEU A 123 4.84 -4.32 -11.27
CA LEU A 123 6.01 -5.10 -10.85
C LEU A 123 6.73 -5.74 -12.07
N SER A 124 6.62 -5.10 -13.24
CA SER A 124 7.30 -5.56 -14.45
C SER A 124 8.80 -5.66 -14.22
N GLN A 125 9.40 -6.79 -14.60
CA GLN A 125 10.83 -7.10 -14.43
C GLN A 125 11.32 -7.14 -12.98
N ALA A 126 10.42 -7.15 -12.00
CA ALA A 126 10.79 -7.29 -10.59
C ALA A 126 11.56 -8.60 -10.34
N ASN A 127 12.54 -8.56 -9.45
CA ASN A 127 13.29 -9.73 -9.03
C ASN A 127 12.78 -10.25 -7.67
N LEU A 128 11.73 -11.05 -7.71
CA LEU A 128 11.05 -11.66 -6.57
C LEU A 128 11.46 -13.14 -6.38
N GLN A 129 12.65 -13.53 -6.83
CA GLN A 129 13.16 -14.88 -6.63
C GLN A 129 13.20 -15.22 -5.12
N ASP A 130 12.71 -16.40 -4.76
CA ASP A 130 12.59 -16.90 -3.38
C ASP A 130 11.81 -15.97 -2.43
N ALA A 131 10.98 -15.07 -2.97
CA ALA A 131 10.15 -14.19 -2.14
C ALA A 131 9.01 -14.96 -1.46
N ASN A 132 8.69 -14.56 -0.24
CA ASN A 132 7.54 -15.10 0.50
C ASN A 132 6.29 -14.25 0.22
N LEU A 133 5.44 -14.73 -0.68
CA LEU A 133 4.19 -14.10 -1.13
C LEU A 133 2.97 -14.94 -0.72
N ARG A 134 3.10 -15.73 0.35
CA ARG A 134 2.03 -16.61 0.83
C ARG A 134 0.79 -15.79 1.22
N ASN A 135 -0.37 -16.24 0.77
CA ASN A 135 -1.68 -15.59 0.98
C ASN A 135 -1.70 -14.11 0.52
N ALA A 136 -0.79 -13.69 -0.37
CA ALA A 136 -0.77 -12.35 -0.92
C ALA A 136 -1.98 -12.09 -1.81
N ASN A 137 -2.59 -10.92 -1.70
CA ASN A 137 -3.55 -10.47 -2.70
C ASN A 137 -2.80 -9.67 -3.78
N LEU A 138 -2.62 -10.35 -4.92
CA LEU A 138 -1.91 -9.95 -6.13
C LEU A 138 -2.88 -9.82 -7.32
N ARG A 139 -4.17 -9.56 -7.05
CA ARG A 139 -5.18 -9.44 -8.10
C ARG A 139 -4.80 -8.34 -9.08
N GLU A 140 -4.92 -8.57 -10.39
CA GLU A 140 -4.65 -7.57 -11.42
C GLU A 140 -3.23 -6.93 -11.36
N VAL A 141 -2.28 -7.55 -10.65
CA VAL A 141 -0.90 -7.06 -10.60
C VAL A 141 -0.22 -7.29 -11.96
N VAL A 142 0.70 -6.41 -12.34
CA VAL A 142 1.50 -6.58 -13.57
C VAL A 142 2.87 -7.12 -13.20
N LEU A 143 3.12 -8.40 -13.51
CA LEU A 143 4.37 -9.13 -13.28
C LEU A 143 5.05 -9.49 -14.61
N PHE A 144 4.88 -8.65 -15.64
CA PHE A 144 5.46 -8.87 -16.96
C PHE A 144 6.99 -9.05 -16.86
N GLN A 145 7.51 -10.18 -17.35
CA GLN A 145 8.94 -10.53 -17.26
C GLN A 145 9.53 -10.55 -15.82
N ALA A 146 8.69 -10.65 -14.78
CA ALA A 146 9.19 -10.75 -13.41
C ALA A 146 9.89 -12.10 -13.17
N ASN A 147 10.95 -12.08 -12.35
CA ASN A 147 11.58 -13.29 -11.85
C ASN A 147 10.93 -13.70 -10.53
N LEU A 148 10.18 -14.80 -10.53
CA LEU A 148 9.51 -15.40 -9.36
C LEU A 148 10.08 -16.80 -9.07
N GLN A 149 11.30 -17.09 -9.54
CA GLN A 149 11.93 -18.39 -9.35
C GLN A 149 11.95 -18.75 -7.86
N GLY A 150 11.44 -19.93 -7.49
CA GLY A 150 11.42 -20.39 -6.08
C GLY A 150 10.49 -19.62 -5.13
N ALA A 151 9.70 -18.66 -5.62
CA ALA A 151 8.79 -17.89 -4.78
C ALA A 151 7.71 -18.76 -4.13
N ASP A 152 7.35 -18.44 -2.89
CA ASP A 152 6.25 -19.07 -2.15
C ASP A 152 4.95 -18.28 -2.38
N LEU A 153 4.09 -18.78 -3.25
CA LEU A 153 2.81 -18.17 -3.65
C LEU A 153 1.61 -18.96 -3.09
N ARG A 154 1.81 -19.80 -2.07
CA ARG A 154 0.74 -20.65 -1.54
C ARG A 154 -0.44 -19.81 -1.08
N GLY A 155 -1.64 -20.14 -1.56
CA GLY A 155 -2.87 -19.41 -1.23
C GLY A 155 -2.93 -17.96 -1.72
N ALA A 156 -1.99 -17.51 -2.56
CA ALA A 156 -2.02 -16.16 -3.12
C ALA A 156 -3.17 -15.99 -4.13
N ASP A 157 -3.77 -14.81 -4.17
CA ASP A 157 -4.78 -14.44 -5.14
C ASP A 157 -4.15 -13.67 -6.30
N LEU A 158 -3.94 -14.35 -7.43
CA LEU A 158 -3.39 -13.82 -8.68
C LEU A 158 -4.49 -13.59 -9.72
N SER A 159 -5.75 -13.47 -9.31
CA SER A 159 -6.87 -13.32 -10.25
C SER A 159 -6.68 -12.06 -11.12
N GLY A 160 -6.73 -12.21 -12.45
CA GLY A 160 -6.51 -11.12 -13.40
C GLY A 160 -5.07 -10.62 -13.51
N ALA A 161 -4.10 -11.25 -12.82
CA ALA A 161 -2.69 -10.83 -12.89
C ALA A 161 -2.10 -11.04 -14.29
N ILE A 162 -1.15 -10.19 -14.68
CA ILE A 162 -0.40 -10.32 -15.93
C ILE A 162 0.97 -10.92 -15.63
N LEU A 163 1.12 -12.22 -15.87
CA LEU A 163 2.35 -12.99 -15.66
C LEU A 163 3.09 -13.26 -16.98
N THR A 164 2.70 -12.60 -18.08
CA THR A 164 3.32 -12.82 -19.40
C THR A 164 4.84 -12.75 -19.33
N ARG A 165 5.52 -13.83 -19.79
CA ARG A 165 6.98 -14.00 -19.76
C ARG A 165 7.62 -14.02 -18.37
N ALA A 166 6.84 -14.19 -17.30
CA ALA A 166 7.39 -14.33 -15.95
C ALA A 166 8.06 -15.71 -15.78
N ASN A 167 9.06 -15.78 -14.91
CA ASN A 167 9.74 -17.02 -14.55
C ASN A 167 9.20 -17.55 -13.21
N LEU A 168 8.47 -18.68 -13.26
CA LEU A 168 7.91 -19.39 -12.10
C LEU A 168 8.64 -20.71 -11.81
N GLY A 169 9.86 -20.91 -12.33
CA GLY A 169 10.64 -22.14 -12.10
C GLY A 169 10.81 -22.41 -10.60
N GLY A 170 10.39 -23.58 -10.12
CA GLY A 170 10.44 -23.93 -8.70
C GLY A 170 9.49 -23.15 -7.77
N ALA A 171 8.64 -22.26 -8.29
CA ALA A 171 7.67 -21.54 -7.46
C ALA A 171 6.58 -22.48 -6.93
N ASN A 172 6.01 -22.17 -5.76
CA ASN A 172 4.93 -22.94 -5.16
C ASN A 172 3.59 -22.19 -5.22
N LEU A 173 2.71 -22.60 -6.14
CA LEU A 173 1.38 -22.02 -6.33
C LEU A 173 0.27 -22.79 -5.61
N SER A 174 0.55 -23.72 -4.68
CA SER A 174 -0.51 -24.57 -4.11
C SER A 174 -1.64 -23.73 -3.49
N GLY A 175 -2.87 -23.94 -3.94
CA GLY A 175 -4.04 -23.18 -3.50
C GLY A 175 -4.11 -21.74 -3.99
N ALA A 176 -3.22 -21.30 -4.90
CA ALA A 176 -3.29 -19.97 -5.49
C ALA A 176 -4.46 -19.86 -6.47
N ALA A 177 -5.11 -18.70 -6.52
CA ALA A 177 -6.18 -18.40 -7.47
C ALA A 177 -5.60 -17.73 -8.73
N LEU A 178 -5.79 -18.33 -9.90
CA LEU A 178 -5.26 -17.82 -11.19
C LEU A 178 -6.37 -17.38 -12.16
N THR A 179 -7.62 -17.26 -11.69
CA THR A 179 -8.77 -16.91 -12.54
C THR A 179 -8.49 -15.65 -13.37
N ALA A 180 -8.67 -15.72 -14.69
CA ALA A 180 -8.39 -14.65 -15.65
C ALA A 180 -6.93 -14.14 -15.67
N ALA A 181 -5.97 -14.84 -15.07
CA ALA A 181 -4.56 -14.45 -15.16
C ALA A 181 -4.01 -14.68 -16.58
N ALA A 182 -3.28 -13.71 -17.10
CA ALA A 182 -2.60 -13.83 -18.40
C ALA A 182 -1.24 -14.50 -18.20
N MET A 183 -1.09 -15.73 -18.69
CA MET A 183 0.09 -16.58 -18.47
C MET A 183 0.84 -16.94 -19.77
N LEU A 184 0.88 -16.03 -20.73
CA LEU A 184 1.53 -16.25 -22.02
C LEU A 184 3.05 -16.37 -21.85
N ASN A 185 3.65 -17.44 -22.41
CA ASN A 185 5.09 -17.70 -22.36
C ASN A 185 5.68 -17.67 -20.94
N VAL A 186 4.90 -18.09 -19.94
CA VAL A 186 5.41 -18.27 -18.57
C VAL A 186 6.40 -19.44 -18.55
N GLU A 187 7.55 -19.23 -17.92
CA GLU A 187 8.54 -20.29 -17.72
C GLU A 187 8.20 -21.05 -16.44
N CYS A 188 8.09 -22.37 -16.55
CA CYS A 188 7.91 -23.30 -15.43
C CYS A 188 8.91 -24.44 -15.57
N ASP A 189 9.26 -25.08 -14.47
CA ASP A 189 10.12 -26.26 -14.47
C ASP A 189 9.48 -27.39 -13.63
N PRO A 190 10.03 -28.62 -13.63
CA PRO A 190 9.47 -29.73 -12.85
C PRO A 190 9.41 -29.51 -11.32
N ARG A 191 10.10 -28.49 -10.80
CA ARG A 191 10.05 -28.11 -9.39
C ARG A 191 8.87 -27.18 -9.10
N THR A 192 8.29 -26.53 -10.11
CA THR A 192 7.11 -25.67 -9.96
C THR A 192 5.91 -26.51 -9.48
N ILE A 193 5.26 -26.07 -8.42
CA ILE A 193 4.04 -26.68 -7.87
C ILE A 193 2.85 -25.85 -8.32
N LEU A 194 1.82 -26.51 -8.84
CA LEU A 194 0.62 -25.94 -9.43
C LEU A 194 -0.47 -25.66 -8.38
N PRO A 195 -1.55 -24.92 -8.73
CA PRO A 195 -2.65 -24.63 -7.82
C PRO A 195 -3.29 -25.85 -7.15
N ASP A 196 -3.38 -26.97 -7.84
CA ASP A 196 -3.92 -28.23 -7.31
C ASP A 196 -2.89 -29.03 -6.47
N GLY A 197 -1.68 -28.50 -6.29
CA GLY A 197 -0.59 -29.13 -5.55
C GLY A 197 0.24 -30.13 -6.37
N SER A 198 -0.10 -30.36 -7.64
CA SER A 198 0.69 -31.22 -8.53
C SER A 198 1.96 -30.52 -9.03
N HIS A 199 2.95 -31.28 -9.47
CA HIS A 199 4.15 -30.73 -10.11
C HIS A 199 3.86 -30.38 -11.58
N TRP A 200 4.45 -29.30 -12.06
CA TRP A 200 4.38 -28.95 -13.48
C TRP A 200 5.09 -30.00 -14.34
N THR A 201 4.52 -30.27 -15.50
CA THR A 201 5.14 -31.10 -16.54
C THR A 201 5.04 -30.38 -17.87
N PRO A 202 5.90 -30.68 -18.86
CA PRO A 202 5.81 -30.08 -20.20
C PRO A 202 4.47 -30.29 -20.92
N ARG A 203 3.64 -31.22 -20.45
CA ARG A 203 2.30 -31.49 -21.00
C ARG A 203 1.17 -30.75 -20.26
N THR A 204 1.48 -30.09 -19.15
CA THR A 204 0.48 -29.41 -18.33
C THR A 204 0.25 -27.99 -18.84
N SER A 205 -0.94 -27.75 -19.39
CA SER A 205 -1.38 -26.38 -19.72
C SER A 205 -1.83 -25.64 -18.45
N LEU A 206 -1.26 -24.44 -18.24
CA LEU A 206 -1.64 -23.55 -17.13
C LEU A 206 -2.99 -22.86 -17.37
N HIS A 207 -3.45 -22.80 -18.62
CA HIS A 207 -4.73 -22.18 -19.00
C HIS A 207 -5.94 -22.82 -18.30
N ARG A 208 -5.82 -24.10 -17.89
CA ARG A 208 -6.85 -24.80 -17.12
C ARG A 208 -7.18 -24.14 -15.77
N TYR A 209 -6.25 -23.38 -15.19
CA TYR A 209 -6.45 -22.67 -13.92
C TYR A 209 -6.93 -21.22 -14.11
N THR A 210 -6.81 -20.69 -15.32
CA THR A 210 -7.18 -19.30 -15.61
C THR A 210 -8.62 -19.17 -16.11
N GLY A 211 -9.19 -20.23 -16.67
CA GLY A 211 -10.50 -20.17 -17.33
C GLY A 211 -10.48 -19.35 -18.63
N LEU A 212 -9.31 -18.95 -19.10
CA LEU A 212 -9.10 -18.36 -20.41
C LEU A 212 -8.87 -19.46 -21.43
N VAL A 213 -9.33 -19.24 -22.67
CA VAL A 213 -9.04 -20.13 -23.80
C VAL A 213 -7.53 -20.19 -24.00
N ASP A 214 -6.99 -21.39 -24.15
CA ASP A 214 -5.57 -21.60 -24.44
C ASP A 214 -5.29 -21.15 -25.89
N PRO A 215 -4.52 -20.07 -26.12
CA PRO A 215 -4.25 -19.56 -27.46
C PRO A 215 -3.30 -20.47 -28.24
N THR A 216 -2.74 -21.51 -27.61
CA THR A 216 -1.89 -22.51 -28.25
C THR A 216 -2.63 -23.82 -28.54
N ALA A 217 -3.90 -23.97 -28.14
CA ALA A 217 -4.66 -25.19 -28.37
C ALA A 217 -5.09 -25.40 -29.84
N ASP A 218 -4.96 -24.39 -30.70
CA ASP A 218 -5.39 -24.41 -32.11
C ASP A 218 -4.23 -24.55 -33.12
N PHE A 219 -3.01 -24.94 -32.70
CA PHE A 219 -1.85 -25.14 -33.60
C PHE A 219 -1.16 -26.49 -33.45
#